data_AF-A0A1M4UNH8-F1
#
_entry.id   AF-A0A1M4UNH8-F1
#
_cell.length_a   1.000
_cell.length_b   1.000
_cell.length_c   1.000
_cell.angle_alpha   90.00
_cell.angle_beta   90.00
_cell.angle_gamma   90.00
#
_symmetry.space_group_name_H-M   'P 1'
#
loop_
_entity.id
_entity.type
_entity.pdbx_description
1 polymer ?
#
loop_
_entity_poly.entity_id
_entity_poly.type
_entity_poly.pdbx_seq_one_letter_code
_entity_poly.pdbx_strand_id
1 'polypeptide(L)' 'MELNSNQLKFLKIYQFSESYSVSLVDNQEFEITKGYGTTLVEALNDMHENLI' A
#
# COMPACT_ATOMS: atom_id res chain seq x y z
N MET A 1 -1.43 16.88 2.99
CA MET A 1 -0.25 16.16 3.51
C MET A 1 0.40 15.51 2.31
N GLU A 2 1.55 15.98 1.87
CA GLU A 2 2.32 15.28 0.83
C GLU A 2 3.10 14.15 1.50
N LEU A 3 2.72 12.92 1.20
CA LEU A 3 3.48 11.74 1.61
C LEU A 3 4.66 11.59 0.64
N ASN A 4 5.88 11.77 1.15
CA ASN A 4 7.07 11.44 0.39
C ASN A 4 7.18 9.90 0.35
N SER A 5 6.76 9.31 -0.78
CA SER A 5 6.78 7.86 -1.00
C SER A 5 8.17 7.23 -0.77
N ASN A 6 9.24 8.00 -0.90
CA ASN A 6 10.61 7.51 -0.68
C ASN A 6 10.91 7.18 0.79
N GLN A 7 10.06 7.60 1.73
CA GLN A 7 10.20 7.24 3.15
C GLN A 7 9.46 5.93 3.50
N LEU A 8 8.61 5.43 2.62
CA LEU A 8 7.81 4.22 2.84
C LEU A 8 8.56 2.98 2.35
N LYS A 9 9.67 2.65 2.99
CA LYS A 9 10.61 1.59 2.57
C LYS A 9 9.95 0.23 2.31
N PHE A 10 8.88 -0.09 3.03
CA PHE A 10 8.22 -1.39 2.99
C PHE A 10 6.84 -1.34 2.31
N LEU A 11 6.47 -0.22 1.69
CA LEU A 11 5.20 -0.11 0.97
C LEU A 11 5.44 0.13 -0.51
N LYS A 12 4.83 -0.71 -1.34
CA LYS A 12 4.72 -0.46 -2.78
C LYS A 12 3.32 0.07 -3.07
N ILE A 13 3.25 1.32 -3.54
CA ILE A 13 1.99 1.99 -3.87
C ILE A 13 1.89 2.05 -5.40
N TYR A 14 0.78 1.56 -5.93
CA TYR A 14 0.44 1.69 -7.35
C TYR A 14 -0.89 2.41 -7.51
N GLN A 15 -0.94 3.34 -8.46
CA GLN A 15 -2.17 4.00 -8.90
C GLN A 15 -2.50 3.54 -10.32
N PHE A 16 -3.73 3.06 -10.52
CA PHE A 16 -4.27 2.72 -11.84
C PHE A 16 -5.61 3.43 -12.03
N SER A 17 -5.65 4.41 -12.94
CA SER A 17 -6.78 5.33 -13.13
C SER A 17 -7.26 5.93 -11.80
N GLU A 18 -8.42 5.47 -11.31
CA GLU A 18 -9.11 5.93 -10.10
C GLU A 18 -9.01 4.94 -8.94
N SER A 19 -8.04 4.03 -9.01
CA SER A 19 -7.81 3.01 -7.98
C SER A 19 -6.37 3.00 -7.49
N TYR A 20 -6.21 2.60 -6.24
CA TYR A 20 -4.94 2.41 -5.57
C TYR A 20 -4.80 0.95 -5.15
N SER A 21 -3.58 0.45 -5.20
CA SER A 21 -3.19 -0.75 -4.47
C SER A 21 -1.93 -0.48 -3.66
N VAL A 22 -1.89 -1.01 -2.45
CA VAL A 22 -0.75 -0.89 -1.54
C VAL A 22 -0.34 -2.27 -1.09
N SER A 23 0.91 -2.63 -1.33
CA SER A 23 1.50 -3.88 -0.85
C SER A 23 2.49 -3.60 0.28
N LEU A 24 2.36 -4.32 1.39
CA LEU A 24 3.42 -4.44 2.39
C LEU A 24 4.43 -5.47 1.89
N VAL A 25 5.70 -5.09 1.83
CA VAL A 25 6.79 -5.98 1.38
C VAL A 25 7.86 -6.17 2.45
N ASP A 26 8.54 -7.31 2.41
CA ASP A 26 9.70 -7.56 3.27
C ASP A 26 10.99 -6.87 2.75
N ASN A 27 12.12 -7.16 3.39
CA ASN A 27 13.42 -6.62 3.01
C ASN A 27 13.97 -7.18 1.68
N GLN A 28 13.40 -8.24 1.15
CA GLN A 28 13.70 -8.86 -0.15
C GLN A 28 12.66 -8.47 -1.21
N GLU A 29 11.76 -7.54 -0.87
CA GLU A 29 10.64 -7.08 -1.69
C GLU A 29 9.54 -8.11 -1.99
N PHE A 30 9.48 -9.21 -1.23
CA PHE A 30 8.37 -10.15 -1.32
C PHE A 30 7.11 -9.55 -0.68
N GLU A 31 5.98 -9.69 -1.36
CA GLU A 31 4.68 -9.23 -0.88
C GLU A 31 4.23 -10.08 0.32
N ILE A 32 3.99 -9.42 1.45
CA ILE A 32 3.44 -10.01 2.67
C ILE A 32 1.91 -9.96 2.60
N THR A 33 1.36 -8.80 2.27
CA THR A 33 -0.07 -8.57 2.10
C THR A 33 -0.31 -7.37 1.20
N LYS A 34 -1.53 -7.25 0.69
CA LYS A 34 -1.94 -6.20 -0.23
C LYS A 34 -3.35 -5.72 0.08
N GLY A 35 -3.59 -4.45 -0.14
CA GLY A 35 -4.92 -3.85 -0.08
C GLY A 35 -5.25 -3.00 -1.29
N TYR A 36 -6.54 -2.72 -1.46
CA TYR A 36 -7.12 -2.02 -2.59
C TYR A 36 -8.09 -0.92 -2.14
N GLY A 37 -8.23 0.12 -2.96
CA GLY A 37 -9.16 1.19 -2.66
C GLY A 37 -9.30 2.18 -3.82
N THR A 38 -10.33 3.01 -3.77
CA THR A 38 -10.49 4.17 -4.66
C THR A 38 -9.64 5.35 -4.19
N THR A 39 -9.22 5.34 -2.92
CA THR A 39 -8.22 6.24 -2.37
C THR A 39 -7.02 5.49 -1.80
N LEU A 40 -5.88 6.17 -1.66
CA LEU A 40 -4.71 5.61 -0.98
C LEU A 40 -5.03 5.18 0.46
N VAL A 41 -5.89 5.93 1.16
CA VAL A 41 -6.27 5.63 2.54
C VAL A 41 -7.09 4.35 2.62
N GLU A 42 -8.03 4.16 1.69
CA GLU A 42 -8.79 2.92 1.60
C GLU A 42 -7.88 1.72 1.36
N ALA A 43 -6.95 1.82 0.40
CA ALA A 43 -6.03 0.74 0.11
C ALA A 43 -5.08 0.42 1.29
N LEU A 44 -4.69 1.42 2.08
CA LEU A 44 -3.92 1.22 3.31
C LEU A 44 -4.74 0.52 4.40
N ASN A 45 -6.00 0.90 4.58
CA ASN A 45 -6.87 0.29 5.57
C ASN A 45 -7.21 -1.15 5.21
N ASP A 46 -7.55 -1.42 3.95
CA ASP A 46 -7.80 -2.77 3.44
C ASP A 46 -6.57 -3.68 3.61
N MET A 47 -5.36 -3.15 3.32
CA MET A 47 -4.11 -3.88 3.57
C MET A 47 -3.89 -4.17 5.07
N HIS A 48 -4.24 -3.23 5.94
CA HIS A 48 -4.09 -3.36 7.40
C HIS A 48 -5.08 -4.37 8.00
N GLU A 49 -6.32 -4.43 7.50
CA GLU A 49 -7.33 -5.41 7.93
C GLU A 49 -6.85 -6.86 7.73
N ASN A 50 -6.02 -7.12 6.72
CA ASN A 50 -5.41 -8.44 6.51
C ASN A 50 -4.37 -8.85 7.57
N LEU A 51 -4.02 -7.96 8.51
CA LEU A 51 -3.02 -8.19 9.55
C LEU A 51 -3.61 -8.29 10.97
N ILE A 52 -4.93 -8.10 11.14
CA ILE A 52 -5.60 -8.04 12.45
C ILE A 52 -6.70 -9.08 12.61
#